data_AF-A0A1V5E7V3-F1
#
_entry.id   AF-A0A1V5E7V3-F1
#
_cell.length_a   1.000
_cell.length_b   1.000
_cell.length_c   1.000
_cell.angle_alpha   90.00
_cell.angle_beta   90.00
_cell.angle_gamma   90.00
#
_symmetry.space_group_name_H-M   'P 1'
#
loop_
_entity.id
_entity.type
_entity.pdbx_description
1 polymer ?
#
loop_
_entity_poly.entity_id
_entity_poly.type
_entity_poly.pdbx_seq_one_letter_code
_entity_poly.pdbx_strand_id
1 'polypeptide(L)'
;MLSHTFWFLPNVASCQAMYNLLAQRQNTFFHAYAINLCAGPGAGIGVDALGPVQKSMGDPLATKTITLSCGKLTTGVTVRPWTGIFMLRNLKSPETYFQAAFRVQSPWEITTGAGTREIMKHECYVFDFALDRALKQISDYSCRLNVNESNPEKKVAEFINFLPVLAYDGSSMKQINAQDILDIAMAGTSATLLARRWESALLVNVDNETLARLMANKEAMDALMKIEQFRSLNSDIEMIINKSEAVKKAKKDGTGDLTPKEKKELSEAEKEYKSMRKQIQEKLIKFATRIPIFMYLTDYRERALQDVITQLESGLFKKVTGLDVKDFELLVSLNVFNGSLMNDAIFKFKRYEDSSLSYTGINKHEGEDVGGWDTVIKRREFEALFYNQQVTMEAAAVAAATGSVQGIAGISDRGVAPETPEQSKATYLKEHFVYIRDRITRGIAYPQTARKMGWSGQVKIAFIVFEDGGVNDVNVVESSGFGLLDRNAVETVKRVAPFPRPPVRAEIRMAITYRLN
;
A
#
# COMPACT_ATOMS: atom_id res chain seq x y z
N MET A 1 17.39 -29.09 19.48
CA MET A 1 17.45 -28.54 20.86
C MET A 1 18.44 -27.38 20.87
N LEU A 2 18.17 -26.26 21.55
CA LEU A 2 19.03 -25.06 21.56
C LEU A 2 20.27 -25.26 22.45
N SER A 3 21.28 -25.98 21.93
CA SER A 3 22.52 -26.26 22.68
C SER A 3 23.47 -25.06 22.70
N HIS A 4 23.57 -24.32 21.59
CA HIS A 4 24.43 -23.13 21.50
C HIS A 4 23.63 -21.93 21.01
N THR A 5 23.59 -20.87 21.84
CA THR A 5 22.81 -19.67 21.53
C THR A 5 23.61 -18.39 21.70
N PHE A 6 23.29 -17.39 20.89
CA PHE A 6 23.86 -16.04 20.95
C PHE A 6 22.81 -15.05 21.48
N TRP A 7 23.09 -14.33 22.55
CA TRP A 7 22.15 -13.38 23.16
C TRP A 7 22.67 -11.97 22.94
N PHE A 8 21.87 -11.14 22.28
CA PHE A 8 22.27 -9.79 21.87
C PHE A 8 21.66 -8.74 22.80
N LEU A 9 22.46 -8.23 23.72
CA LEU A 9 22.05 -7.31 24.79
C LEU A 9 22.41 -5.84 24.48
N PRO A 10 21.79 -4.86 25.17
CA PRO A 10 21.94 -3.44 24.83
C PRO A 10 23.35 -2.87 25.06
N ASN A 11 24.01 -3.26 26.15
CA ASN A 11 25.30 -2.69 26.58
C ASN A 11 26.07 -3.67 27.49
N VAL A 12 27.32 -3.31 27.82
CA VAL A 12 28.22 -4.14 28.63
C VAL A 12 27.63 -4.45 30.01
N ALA A 13 27.03 -3.47 30.67
CA ALA A 13 26.40 -3.64 31.98
C ALA A 13 25.25 -4.65 31.92
N SER A 14 24.45 -4.64 30.86
CA SER A 14 23.36 -5.60 30.64
C SER A 14 23.89 -7.02 30.45
N CYS A 15 24.99 -7.19 29.70
CA CYS A 15 25.64 -8.51 29.56
C CYS A 15 26.15 -9.04 30.91
N GLN A 16 26.76 -8.18 31.73
CA GLN A 16 27.23 -8.55 33.07
C GLN A 16 26.06 -8.88 34.01
N ALA A 17 24.99 -8.09 33.99
CA ALA A 17 23.79 -8.35 34.77
C ALA A 17 23.14 -9.68 34.39
N MET A 18 23.04 -9.97 33.09
CA MET A 18 22.51 -11.26 32.59
C MET A 18 23.40 -12.43 32.99
N TYR A 19 24.73 -12.29 32.88
CA TYR A 19 25.68 -13.31 33.34
C TYR A 19 25.45 -13.64 34.82
N ASN A 20 25.38 -12.61 35.67
CA ASN A 20 25.15 -12.77 37.10
C ASN A 20 23.78 -13.39 37.39
N LEU A 21 22.73 -12.99 36.66
CA LEU A 21 21.39 -13.53 36.79
C LEU A 21 21.35 -15.03 36.49
N LEU A 22 21.92 -15.46 35.36
CA LEU A 22 21.97 -16.87 34.97
C LEU A 22 22.77 -17.73 35.97
N ALA A 23 23.76 -17.15 36.64
CA ALA A 23 24.56 -17.82 37.66
C ALA A 23 23.88 -17.92 39.04
N GLN A 24 22.74 -17.25 39.27
CA GLN A 24 22.06 -17.30 40.57
C GLN A 24 21.57 -18.73 40.90
N ARG A 25 21.52 -19.05 42.20
CA ARG A 25 21.26 -20.42 42.69
C ARG A 25 19.92 -20.99 42.22
N GLN A 26 18.91 -20.16 42.08
CA GLN A 26 17.57 -20.57 41.65
C GLN A 26 17.47 -20.88 40.14
N ASN A 27 18.43 -20.44 39.33
CA ASN A 27 18.41 -20.60 37.87
C ASN A 27 19.09 -21.90 37.42
N THR A 28 18.73 -23.02 38.06
CA THR A 28 19.38 -24.33 37.93
C THR A 28 19.42 -24.88 36.50
N PHE A 29 18.40 -24.58 35.68
CA PHE A 29 18.36 -24.96 34.27
C PHE A 29 19.58 -24.44 33.48
N PHE A 30 20.02 -23.22 33.76
CA PHE A 30 21.10 -22.58 33.02
C PHE A 30 22.50 -23.01 33.49
N HIS A 31 22.61 -23.69 34.64
CA HIS A 31 23.90 -24.19 35.14
C HIS A 31 24.48 -25.30 34.26
N ALA A 32 23.66 -25.93 33.42
CA ALA A 32 24.13 -26.87 32.40
C ALA A 32 24.79 -26.19 31.18
N TYR A 33 24.75 -24.84 31.09
CA TYR A 33 25.31 -24.08 29.99
C TYR A 33 26.60 -23.36 30.42
N ALA A 34 27.65 -23.45 29.61
CA ALA A 34 28.81 -22.57 29.75
C ALA A 34 28.47 -21.16 29.23
N ILE A 35 28.52 -20.16 30.11
CA ILE A 35 28.17 -18.78 29.76
C ILE A 35 29.44 -18.01 29.35
N ASN A 36 29.48 -17.53 28.11
CA ASN A 36 30.56 -16.72 27.57
C ASN A 36 30.18 -15.23 27.59
N LEU A 37 30.89 -14.43 28.38
CA LEU A 37 30.70 -12.98 28.44
C LEU A 37 31.57 -12.28 27.38
N CYS A 38 31.03 -12.10 26.18
CA CYS A 38 31.70 -11.43 25.06
C CYS A 38 31.38 -9.92 25.02
N ALA A 39 31.60 -9.22 26.13
CA ALA A 39 31.35 -7.78 26.26
C ALA A 39 32.43 -7.08 27.09
N GLY A 40 32.64 -5.79 26.83
CA GLY A 40 33.63 -4.98 27.56
C GLY A 40 35.09 -5.25 27.15
N PRO A 41 36.06 -4.56 27.78
CA PRO A 41 37.47 -4.58 27.37
C PRO A 41 38.15 -5.95 27.56
N GLY A 42 37.72 -6.75 28.54
CA GLY A 42 38.31 -8.07 28.83
C GLY A 42 37.98 -9.17 27.81
N ALA A 43 37.05 -8.94 26.88
CA ALA A 43 36.55 -9.97 25.96
C ALA A 43 37.33 -10.10 24.63
N GLY A 44 38.44 -9.37 24.41
CA GLY A 44 39.16 -9.34 23.12
C GLY A 44 38.35 -8.67 21.98
N ILE A 45 38.94 -8.42 20.81
CA ILE A 45 38.23 -7.84 19.63
C ILE A 45 38.31 -8.84 18.48
N GLY A 46 37.21 -9.02 17.74
CA GLY A 46 37.18 -9.87 16.55
C GLY A 46 37.51 -11.34 16.85
N VAL A 47 38.56 -11.86 16.22
CA VAL A 47 39.02 -13.26 16.36
C VAL A 47 39.47 -13.58 17.80
N ASP A 48 40.02 -12.59 18.52
CA ASP A 48 40.45 -12.78 19.91
C ASP A 48 39.26 -13.04 20.85
N ALA A 49 38.09 -12.49 20.51
CA ALA A 49 36.84 -12.75 21.24
C ALA A 49 36.21 -14.11 20.89
N LEU A 50 36.61 -14.71 19.76
CA LEU A 50 36.07 -15.98 19.26
C LEU A 50 36.73 -17.19 19.95
N GLY A 51 38.03 -17.11 20.24
CA GLY A 51 38.80 -18.22 20.85
C GLY A 51 38.16 -18.78 22.13
N PRO A 52 37.80 -17.95 23.12
CA PRO A 52 37.13 -18.42 24.35
C PRO A 52 35.80 -19.13 24.07
N VAL A 53 35.01 -18.61 23.14
CA VAL A 53 33.71 -19.19 22.76
C VAL A 53 33.91 -20.58 22.15
N GLN A 54 34.81 -20.72 21.17
CA GLN A 54 35.10 -22.02 20.55
C GLN A 54 35.64 -23.03 21.57
N LYS A 55 36.54 -22.59 22.46
CA LYS A 55 37.08 -23.45 23.52
C LYS A 55 36.00 -23.97 24.46
N SER A 56 35.03 -23.12 24.82
CA SER A 56 33.91 -23.51 25.69
C SER A 56 32.94 -24.51 25.03
N MET A 57 32.90 -24.57 23.70
CA MET A 57 32.03 -25.48 22.95
C MET A 57 32.58 -26.90 22.86
N GLY A 58 33.88 -27.14 23.09
CA GLY A 58 34.46 -28.50 23.10
C GLY A 58 33.97 -29.37 21.94
N ASP A 59 33.32 -30.50 22.28
CA ASP A 59 32.43 -31.21 21.37
C ASP A 59 31.03 -30.54 21.36
N PRO A 60 30.64 -29.84 20.27
CA PRO A 60 29.38 -29.10 20.23
C PRO A 60 28.13 -29.99 20.20
N LEU A 61 28.27 -31.32 20.07
CA LEU A 61 27.15 -32.25 20.21
C LEU A 61 26.86 -32.61 21.67
N ALA A 62 27.88 -32.53 22.53
CA ALA A 62 27.80 -32.91 23.94
C ALA A 62 27.70 -31.73 24.91
N THR A 63 28.13 -30.53 24.48
CA THR A 63 28.15 -29.35 25.35
C THR A 63 27.00 -28.38 25.06
N LYS A 64 26.82 -27.42 25.98
CA LYS A 64 25.84 -26.35 25.83
C LYS A 64 26.47 -25.01 26.20
N THR A 65 26.23 -23.98 25.40
CA THR A 65 26.84 -22.66 25.63
C THR A 65 25.88 -21.51 25.37
N ILE A 66 25.98 -20.44 26.16
CA ILE A 66 25.30 -19.17 25.92
C ILE A 66 26.36 -18.09 25.72
N THR A 67 26.33 -17.39 24.59
CA THR A 67 27.23 -16.27 24.32
C THR A 67 26.49 -14.95 24.52
N LEU A 68 26.90 -14.15 25.50
CA LEU A 68 26.33 -12.84 25.80
C LEU A 68 27.17 -11.75 25.13
N SER A 69 26.56 -10.92 24.27
CA SER A 69 27.28 -9.84 23.57
C SER A 69 26.42 -8.60 23.41
N CYS A 70 27.05 -7.42 23.39
CA CYS A 70 26.40 -6.15 23.05
C CYS A 70 26.86 -5.55 21.70
N GLY A 71 27.63 -6.30 20.92
CA GLY A 71 28.11 -5.87 19.60
C GLY A 71 29.40 -6.56 19.13
N LYS A 72 30.04 -7.37 19.97
CA LYS A 72 31.15 -8.23 19.54
C LYS A 72 30.60 -9.49 18.87
N LEU A 73 31.37 -10.06 17.95
CA LEU A 73 31.02 -11.27 17.20
C LEU A 73 29.77 -11.15 16.30
N THR A 74 29.23 -9.93 16.11
CA THR A 74 28.15 -9.66 15.14
C THR A 74 28.68 -9.47 13.72
N THR A 75 29.99 -9.21 13.57
CA THR A 75 30.67 -8.99 12.28
C THR A 75 31.96 -9.81 12.17
N GLY A 76 32.32 -10.22 10.95
CA GLY A 76 33.65 -10.77 10.64
C GLY A 76 33.98 -12.16 11.19
N VAL A 77 33.05 -12.86 11.86
CA VAL A 77 33.26 -14.20 12.44
C VAL A 77 32.08 -15.13 12.15
N THR A 78 32.34 -16.44 12.14
CA THR A 78 31.33 -17.48 11.93
C THR A 78 31.45 -18.54 13.02
N VAL A 79 30.35 -18.80 13.73
CA VAL A 79 30.25 -19.84 14.77
C VAL A 79 29.15 -20.81 14.36
N ARG A 80 29.53 -21.85 13.61
CA ARG A 80 28.60 -22.80 12.99
C ARG A 80 27.64 -23.47 13.98
N PRO A 81 28.07 -23.86 15.20
CA PRO A 81 27.18 -24.53 16.16
C PRO A 81 26.03 -23.67 16.69
N TRP A 82 26.03 -22.34 16.51
CA TRP A 82 24.90 -21.53 16.97
C TRP A 82 23.62 -21.89 16.23
N THR A 83 22.61 -22.32 16.99
CA THR A 83 21.28 -22.72 16.50
C THR A 83 20.21 -21.69 16.81
N GLY A 84 20.49 -20.68 17.63
CA GLY A 84 19.52 -19.63 17.89
C GLY A 84 20.10 -18.35 18.46
N ILE A 85 19.39 -17.25 18.22
CA ILE A 85 19.74 -15.91 18.68
C ILE A 85 18.58 -15.29 19.45
N PHE A 86 18.89 -14.63 20.57
CA PHE A 86 17.93 -13.88 21.38
C PHE A 86 18.16 -12.37 21.19
N MET A 87 17.19 -11.67 20.61
CA MET A 87 17.22 -10.23 20.35
C MET A 87 16.74 -9.43 21.56
N LEU A 88 17.63 -9.23 22.53
CA LEU A 88 17.34 -8.59 23.83
C LEU A 88 17.67 -7.08 23.86
N ARG A 89 17.78 -6.45 22.69
CA ARG A 89 18.07 -5.01 22.58
C ARG A 89 17.20 -4.33 21.55
N ASN A 90 16.87 -3.06 21.79
CA ASN A 90 16.14 -2.24 20.84
C ASN A 90 17.08 -1.79 19.70
N LEU A 91 16.93 -2.38 18.53
CA LEU A 91 17.68 -2.03 17.31
C LEU A 91 16.85 -1.11 16.43
N LYS A 92 17.49 -0.04 15.94
CA LYS A 92 16.85 0.95 15.04
C LYS A 92 17.20 0.74 13.56
N SER A 93 18.31 0.04 13.27
CA SER A 93 18.79 -0.22 11.91
C SER A 93 18.50 -1.68 11.52
N PRO A 94 17.76 -1.91 10.43
CA PRO A 94 17.50 -3.26 9.93
C PRO A 94 18.77 -4.00 9.53
N GLU A 95 19.79 -3.28 9.05
CA GLU A 95 21.08 -3.84 8.69
C GLU A 95 21.76 -4.47 9.91
N THR A 96 21.78 -3.77 11.04
CA THR A 96 22.36 -4.29 12.29
C THR A 96 21.56 -5.48 12.82
N TYR A 97 20.23 -5.44 12.66
CA TYR A 97 19.33 -6.52 13.05
C TYR A 97 19.63 -7.81 12.28
N PHE A 98 19.56 -7.76 10.95
CA PHE A 98 19.75 -8.93 10.12
C PHE A 98 21.20 -9.40 10.06
N GLN A 99 22.18 -8.51 10.20
CA GLN A 99 23.57 -8.89 10.33
C GLN A 99 23.83 -9.74 11.58
N ALA A 100 23.13 -9.48 12.68
CA ALA A 100 23.19 -10.32 13.88
C ALA A 100 22.33 -11.58 13.71
N ALA A 101 21.10 -11.45 13.19
CA ALA A 101 20.16 -12.56 13.02
C ALA A 101 20.74 -13.68 12.13
N PHE A 102 21.32 -13.33 10.99
CA PHE A 102 21.85 -14.30 10.04
C PHE A 102 23.16 -14.98 10.50
N ARG A 103 23.74 -14.60 11.65
CA ARG A 103 24.90 -15.31 12.23
C ARG A 103 24.59 -16.74 12.61
N VAL A 104 23.34 -17.03 12.97
CA VAL A 104 22.93 -18.39 13.33
C VAL A 104 22.51 -19.22 12.12
N GLN A 105 22.47 -18.63 10.92
CA GLN A 105 22.07 -19.31 9.68
C GLN A 105 23.22 -20.13 9.06
N SER A 106 24.49 -19.83 9.37
CA SER A 106 25.63 -20.47 8.70
C SER A 106 25.62 -22.00 8.84
N PRO A 107 25.67 -22.79 7.75
CA PRO A 107 25.55 -24.24 7.81
C PRO A 107 26.57 -24.90 8.76
N TRP A 108 26.13 -25.93 9.47
CA TRP A 108 27.00 -26.78 10.28
C TRP A 108 27.02 -28.19 9.71
N GLU A 109 28.14 -28.54 9.09
CA GLU A 109 28.41 -29.86 8.53
C GLU A 109 29.52 -30.53 9.34
N ILE A 110 29.36 -31.83 9.59
CA ILE A 110 30.43 -32.70 10.09
C ILE A 110 30.80 -33.74 9.04
N THR A 111 32.05 -34.17 9.04
CA THR A 111 32.49 -35.32 8.23
C THR A 111 32.34 -36.56 9.10
N THR A 112 31.50 -37.50 8.68
CA THR A 112 31.34 -38.78 9.37
C THR A 112 32.61 -39.63 9.20
N GLY A 113 32.77 -40.68 10.01
CA GLY A 113 33.89 -41.62 9.89
C GLY A 113 34.01 -42.31 8.52
N ALA A 114 32.95 -42.27 7.70
CA ALA A 114 32.91 -42.78 6.33
C ALA A 114 33.31 -41.75 5.26
N GLY A 115 33.70 -40.53 5.65
CA GLY A 115 34.09 -39.46 4.72
C GLY A 115 32.91 -38.72 4.08
N THR A 116 31.67 -39.05 4.43
CA THR A 116 30.47 -38.34 3.97
C THR A 116 30.21 -37.10 4.84
N ARG A 117 29.71 -36.03 4.22
CA ARG A 117 29.31 -34.81 4.94
C ARG A 117 27.86 -34.95 5.39
N GLU A 118 27.62 -34.72 6.67
CA GLU A 118 26.29 -34.73 7.28
C GLU A 118 25.97 -33.32 7.81
N ILE A 119 24.79 -32.81 7.47
CA ILE A 119 24.30 -31.51 7.93
C ILE A 119 23.69 -31.71 9.32
N MET A 120 24.28 -31.07 10.33
CA MET A 120 23.80 -31.15 11.72
C MET A 120 22.76 -30.08 12.05
N LYS A 121 22.75 -28.98 11.30
CA LYS A 121 21.84 -27.86 11.51
C LYS A 121 20.86 -27.72 10.35
N HIS A 122 19.65 -28.24 10.56
CA HIS A 122 18.53 -28.09 9.63
C HIS A 122 17.75 -26.80 9.87
N GLU A 123 17.71 -26.33 11.12
CA GLU A 123 16.90 -25.18 11.53
C GLU A 123 17.70 -24.25 12.46
N CYS A 124 17.42 -22.96 12.37
CA CYS A 124 17.91 -21.97 13.30
C CYS A 124 16.79 -21.00 13.69
N TYR A 125 16.85 -20.48 14.91
CA TYR A 125 15.76 -19.69 15.49
C TYR A 125 16.20 -18.28 15.86
N VAL A 126 15.42 -17.29 15.46
CA VAL A 126 15.56 -15.90 15.90
C VAL A 126 14.44 -15.61 16.88
N PHE A 127 14.78 -15.41 18.15
CA PHE A 127 13.84 -15.07 19.20
C PHE A 127 13.83 -13.56 19.39
N ASP A 128 12.70 -12.93 19.13
CA ASP A 128 12.47 -11.51 19.37
C ASP A 128 11.24 -11.35 20.26
N PHE A 129 11.39 -10.57 21.33
CA PHE A 129 10.34 -10.33 22.33
C PHE A 129 9.60 -9.01 22.09
N ALA A 130 9.99 -8.24 21.07
CA ALA A 130 9.35 -7.00 20.68
C ALA A 130 8.75 -7.17 19.28
N LEU A 131 7.51 -7.67 19.23
CA LEU A 131 6.79 -8.00 17.99
C LEU A 131 6.82 -6.84 17.00
N ASP A 132 6.35 -5.66 17.40
CA ASP A 132 6.29 -4.47 16.55
C ASP A 132 7.64 -4.08 15.95
N ARG A 133 8.71 -4.22 16.75
CA ARG A 133 10.07 -3.93 16.30
C ARG A 133 10.50 -4.96 15.27
N ALA A 134 10.36 -6.25 15.57
CA ALA A 134 10.80 -7.33 14.70
C ALA A 134 10.12 -7.25 13.32
N LEU A 135 8.80 -7.08 13.31
CA LEU A 135 8.01 -6.96 12.09
C LEU A 135 8.37 -5.70 11.30
N LYS A 136 8.63 -4.58 11.99
CA LYS A 136 9.14 -3.36 11.35
C LYS A 136 10.53 -3.54 10.74
N GLN A 137 11.46 -4.22 11.42
CA GLN A 137 12.78 -4.51 10.85
C GLN A 137 12.64 -5.36 9.58
N ILE A 138 11.77 -6.38 9.60
CA ILE A 138 11.47 -7.22 8.43
C ILE A 138 10.93 -6.39 7.28
N SER A 139 9.93 -5.55 7.52
CA SER A 139 9.34 -4.65 6.51
C SER A 139 10.35 -3.66 5.93
N ASP A 140 11.10 -2.98 6.79
CA ASP A 140 12.07 -1.95 6.37
C ASP A 140 13.23 -2.57 5.59
N TYR A 141 13.69 -3.76 5.98
CA TYR A 141 14.78 -4.46 5.31
C TYR A 141 14.36 -5.05 3.96
N SER A 142 13.20 -5.73 3.91
CA SER A 142 12.68 -6.31 2.68
C SER A 142 12.48 -5.23 1.61
N CYS A 143 12.00 -4.05 2.01
CA CYS A 143 11.81 -2.90 1.13
C CYS A 143 13.11 -2.39 0.50
N ARG A 144 14.27 -2.58 1.15
CA ARG A 144 15.59 -2.14 0.71
C ARG A 144 16.34 -3.16 -0.14
N LEU A 145 16.00 -4.45 -0.03
CA LEU A 145 16.69 -5.54 -0.72
C LEU A 145 16.38 -5.56 -2.22
N ASN A 146 15.13 -5.40 -2.60
CA ASN A 146 14.69 -5.50 -3.99
C ASN A 146 14.26 -4.12 -4.50
N VAL A 147 15.16 -3.43 -5.22
CA VAL A 147 14.90 -2.06 -5.73
C VAL A 147 13.97 -2.08 -6.96
N ASN A 148 13.87 -3.23 -7.65
CA ASN A 148 13.11 -3.39 -8.88
C ASN A 148 11.64 -3.78 -8.63
N GLU A 149 11.35 -4.42 -7.50
CA GLU A 149 9.96 -4.63 -7.06
C GLU A 149 9.45 -3.32 -6.43
N SER A 150 8.25 -2.88 -6.79
CA SER A 150 7.66 -1.63 -6.28
C SER A 150 6.63 -1.87 -5.19
N ASN A 151 6.13 -3.11 -5.07
CA ASN A 151 5.16 -3.52 -4.06
C ASN A 151 5.86 -3.95 -2.75
N PRO A 152 5.67 -3.22 -1.63
CA PRO A 152 6.21 -3.60 -0.31
C PRO A 152 5.77 -4.98 0.17
N GLU A 153 4.55 -5.39 -0.15
CA GLU A 153 3.97 -6.66 0.30
C GLU A 153 4.64 -7.85 -0.35
N LYS A 154 4.94 -7.77 -1.65
CA LYS A 154 5.70 -8.81 -2.35
C LYS A 154 7.12 -8.93 -1.81
N LYS A 155 7.77 -7.80 -1.53
CA LYS A 155 9.11 -7.82 -0.91
C LYS A 155 9.09 -8.52 0.44
N VAL A 156 8.09 -8.23 1.27
CA VAL A 156 7.90 -8.91 2.56
C VAL A 156 7.58 -10.39 2.35
N ALA A 157 6.69 -10.74 1.41
CA ALA A 157 6.30 -12.12 1.11
C ALA A 157 7.49 -12.97 0.63
N GLU A 158 8.27 -12.46 -0.34
CA GLU A 158 9.51 -13.09 -0.79
C GLU A 158 10.47 -13.29 0.37
N PHE A 159 10.63 -12.28 1.22
CA PHE A 159 11.54 -12.34 2.35
C PHE A 159 11.13 -13.39 3.40
N ILE A 160 9.84 -13.45 3.77
CA ILE A 160 9.36 -14.41 4.77
C ILE A 160 9.26 -15.85 4.27
N ASN A 161 9.30 -16.07 2.95
CA ASN A 161 9.50 -17.42 2.41
C ASN A 161 10.88 -17.98 2.81
N PHE A 162 11.91 -17.13 2.91
CA PHE A 162 13.23 -17.54 3.39
C PHE A 162 13.34 -17.52 4.93
N LEU A 163 12.54 -16.69 5.58
CA LEU A 163 12.52 -16.55 7.04
C LEU A 163 11.07 -16.57 7.56
N PRO A 164 10.48 -17.77 7.75
CA PRO A 164 9.13 -17.90 8.27
C PRO A 164 9.00 -17.24 9.65
N VAL A 165 8.00 -16.39 9.80
CA VAL A 165 7.76 -15.62 11.03
C VAL A 165 6.59 -16.25 11.79
N LEU A 166 6.83 -16.59 13.05
CA LEU A 166 5.80 -17.12 13.96
C LEU A 166 5.54 -16.09 15.06
N ALA A 167 4.30 -15.62 15.21
CA ALA A 167 3.86 -14.81 16.35
C ALA A 167 3.20 -15.70 17.40
N TYR A 168 3.46 -15.37 18.66
CA TYR A 168 2.72 -15.91 19.79
C TYR A 168 1.56 -14.95 20.15
N ASP A 169 0.33 -15.43 20.09
CA ASP A 169 -0.88 -14.63 20.39
C ASP A 169 -1.33 -14.72 21.85
N GLY A 170 -0.51 -15.31 22.73
CA GLY A 170 -0.87 -15.59 24.13
C GLY A 170 -1.37 -17.01 24.35
N SER A 171 -1.78 -17.71 23.28
CA SER A 171 -2.31 -19.09 23.35
C SER A 171 -1.60 -20.06 22.41
N SER A 172 -1.21 -19.62 21.21
CA SER A 172 -0.64 -20.47 20.18
C SER A 172 0.39 -19.71 19.32
N MET A 173 1.32 -20.45 18.72
CA MET A 173 2.23 -19.93 17.70
C MET A 173 1.54 -20.00 16.34
N LYS A 174 1.35 -18.84 15.69
CA LYS A 174 0.76 -18.72 14.35
C LYS A 174 1.77 -18.15 13.38
N GLN A 175 1.83 -18.73 12.19
CA GLN A 175 2.62 -18.16 11.11
C GLN A 175 1.94 -16.89 10.59
N ILE A 176 2.72 -15.82 10.51
CA ILE A 176 2.25 -14.50 10.09
C ILE A 176 2.48 -14.35 8.59
N ASN A 177 1.49 -13.86 7.85
CA ASN A 177 1.62 -13.60 6.43
C ASN A 177 2.18 -12.18 6.17
N ALA A 178 2.56 -11.88 4.92
CA ALA A 178 3.17 -10.59 4.58
C ALA A 178 2.26 -9.40 4.87
N GLN A 179 0.95 -9.58 4.70
CA GLN A 179 -0.06 -8.58 4.99
C GLN A 179 -0.11 -8.27 6.48
N ASP A 180 -0.17 -9.28 7.35
CA ASP A 180 -0.18 -9.10 8.81
C ASP A 180 1.11 -8.41 9.30
N ILE A 181 2.27 -8.74 8.70
CA ILE A 181 3.54 -8.08 9.03
C ILE A 181 3.50 -6.60 8.65
N LEU A 182 3.01 -6.27 7.46
CA LEU A 182 2.83 -4.89 7.02
C LEU A 182 1.79 -4.18 7.88
N ASP A 183 0.65 -4.81 8.15
CA ASP A 183 -0.43 -4.27 8.97
C ASP A 183 0.07 -3.97 10.38
N ILE A 184 0.90 -4.81 11.00
CA ILE A 184 1.46 -4.57 12.34
C ILE A 184 2.62 -3.56 12.30
N ALA A 185 3.51 -3.65 11.31
CA ALA A 185 4.59 -2.67 11.11
C ALA A 185 4.02 -1.26 10.83
N MET A 186 2.86 -1.19 10.18
CA MET A 186 2.07 0.02 9.94
C MET A 186 1.09 0.33 11.08
N ALA A 187 0.68 -0.62 11.92
CA ALA A 187 -0.13 -0.34 13.10
C ALA A 187 0.65 0.47 14.13
N GLY A 188 1.99 0.35 14.15
CA GLY A 188 2.88 1.27 14.85
C GLY A 188 2.94 2.68 14.24
N THR A 189 2.33 2.93 13.08
CA THR A 189 2.20 4.26 12.48
C THR A 189 0.88 4.92 12.90
N SER A 190 1.00 5.68 14.00
CA SER A 190 0.08 6.69 14.55
C SER A 190 -1.02 7.21 13.61
N ALA A 191 -2.18 7.53 14.20
CA ALA A 191 -3.33 8.28 13.64
C ALA A 191 -2.95 9.45 12.69
N THR A 192 -1.71 9.94 12.75
CA THR A 192 -1.10 10.89 11.82
C THR A 192 -1.07 10.45 10.35
N LEU A 193 -0.91 9.18 9.98
CA LEU A 193 -0.94 8.78 8.56
C LEU A 193 -2.36 8.68 7.97
N LEU A 194 -3.35 8.29 8.78
CA LEU A 194 -4.76 8.41 8.43
C LEU A 194 -5.15 9.87 8.28
N ALA A 195 -4.74 10.73 9.22
CA ALA A 195 -4.89 12.18 9.11
C ALA A 195 -4.25 12.71 7.80
N ARG A 196 -3.03 12.28 7.46
CA ARG A 196 -2.34 12.68 6.21
C ARG A 196 -3.08 12.26 4.94
N ARG A 197 -3.82 11.14 4.95
CA ARG A 197 -4.63 10.70 3.80
C ARG A 197 -5.89 11.54 3.63
N TRP A 198 -6.53 11.92 4.73
CA TRP A 198 -7.66 12.87 4.72
C TRP A 198 -7.23 14.31 4.44
N GLU A 199 -5.95 14.62 4.63
CA GLU A 199 -5.30 15.84 4.15
C GLU A 199 -4.91 15.79 2.66
N SER A 200 -5.20 14.70 1.95
CA SER A 200 -4.88 14.58 0.53
C SER A 200 -5.69 15.55 -0.30
N ALA A 201 -4.97 16.37 -1.04
CA ALA A 201 -5.53 17.34 -1.96
C ALA A 201 -6.37 16.71 -3.08
N LEU A 202 -6.20 15.42 -3.36
CA LEU A 202 -6.92 14.69 -4.40
C LEU A 202 -8.36 14.31 -4.01
N LEU A 203 -8.74 14.39 -2.72
CA LEU A 203 -10.10 14.08 -2.28
C LEU A 203 -11.13 15.09 -2.78
N VAL A 204 -10.67 16.29 -3.16
CA VAL A 204 -11.50 17.40 -3.60
C VAL A 204 -11.09 17.84 -5.01
N ASN A 205 -12.08 18.09 -5.85
CA ASN A 205 -11.86 18.58 -7.21
C ASN A 205 -11.87 20.11 -7.20
N VAL A 206 -10.75 20.70 -7.62
CA VAL A 206 -10.58 22.16 -7.76
C VAL A 206 -10.20 22.54 -9.18
N ASP A 207 -10.54 21.71 -10.17
CA ASP A 207 -10.34 22.02 -11.59
C ASP A 207 -11.14 23.26 -12.03
N ASN A 208 -10.76 23.89 -13.15
CA ASN A 208 -11.36 25.16 -13.55
C ASN A 208 -12.86 25.02 -13.84
N GLU A 209 -13.29 23.86 -14.33
CA GLU A 209 -14.68 23.60 -14.69
C GLU A 209 -15.53 23.50 -13.42
N THR A 210 -15.04 22.76 -12.42
CA THR A 210 -15.67 22.66 -11.10
C THR A 210 -15.73 24.01 -10.39
N LEU A 211 -14.64 24.79 -10.40
CA LEU A 211 -14.63 26.13 -9.82
C LEU A 211 -15.60 27.10 -10.54
N ALA A 212 -15.69 27.02 -11.86
CA ALA A 212 -16.61 27.87 -12.64
C ALA A 212 -18.07 27.53 -12.34
N ARG A 213 -18.42 26.24 -12.28
CA ARG A 213 -19.75 25.78 -11.85
C ARG A 213 -20.11 26.26 -10.45
N LEU A 214 -19.14 26.20 -9.54
CA LEU A 214 -19.30 26.61 -8.16
C LEU A 214 -19.55 28.12 -8.04
N MET A 215 -18.83 28.97 -8.79
CA MET A 215 -19.12 30.42 -8.81
C MET A 215 -20.45 30.77 -9.48
N ALA A 216 -20.82 30.05 -10.54
CA ALA A 216 -22.07 30.29 -11.25
C ALA A 216 -23.31 29.96 -10.40
N ASN A 217 -23.13 29.22 -9.31
CA ASN A 217 -24.20 28.85 -8.39
C ASN A 217 -24.08 29.64 -7.06
N LYS A 218 -24.95 30.65 -6.90
CA LYS A 218 -24.97 31.50 -5.70
C LYS A 218 -25.23 30.70 -4.41
N GLU A 219 -26.11 29.70 -4.47
CA GLU A 219 -26.45 28.86 -3.33
C GLU A 219 -25.25 28.00 -2.88
N ALA A 220 -24.44 27.52 -3.82
CA ALA A 220 -23.23 26.76 -3.54
C ALA A 220 -22.14 27.62 -2.90
N MET A 221 -22.02 28.87 -3.33
CA MET A 221 -21.12 29.84 -2.70
C MET A 221 -21.59 30.18 -1.28
N ASP A 222 -22.89 30.42 -1.09
CA ASP A 222 -23.46 30.66 0.23
C ASP A 222 -23.26 29.45 1.16
N ALA A 223 -23.41 28.22 0.64
CA ALA A 223 -23.13 26.98 1.35
C ALA A 223 -21.68 26.91 1.84
N LEU A 224 -20.70 27.20 0.97
CA LEU A 224 -19.30 27.24 1.38
C LEU A 224 -19.05 28.29 2.46
N MET A 225 -19.65 29.48 2.35
CA MET A 225 -19.48 30.58 3.31
C MET A 225 -20.03 30.27 4.71
N LYS A 226 -20.95 29.30 4.84
CA LYS A 226 -21.43 28.78 6.14
C LYS A 226 -20.34 28.02 6.89
N ILE A 227 -19.33 27.48 6.20
CA ILE A 227 -18.17 26.84 6.82
C ILE A 227 -17.29 27.95 7.42
N GLU A 228 -17.05 27.93 8.74
CA GLU A 228 -16.35 29.02 9.45
C GLU A 228 -15.04 29.48 8.81
N GLN A 229 -14.29 28.57 8.19
CA GLN A 229 -12.99 28.86 7.56
C GLN A 229 -13.10 29.44 6.14
N PHE A 230 -14.31 29.61 5.58
CA PHE A 230 -14.54 29.96 4.17
C PHE A 230 -15.03 31.40 3.93
N ARG A 231 -15.15 32.25 4.95
CA ARG A 231 -15.77 33.59 4.88
C ARG A 231 -15.10 34.62 3.94
N SER A 232 -14.11 34.26 3.14
CA SER A 232 -13.38 35.15 2.22
C SER A 232 -13.18 34.61 0.79
N LEU A 233 -13.89 33.55 0.35
CA LEU A 233 -13.55 32.88 -0.90
C LEU A 233 -13.99 33.56 -2.21
N ASN A 234 -15.09 34.34 -2.21
CA ASN A 234 -15.69 34.78 -3.49
C ASN A 234 -14.71 35.54 -4.38
N SER A 235 -13.95 36.48 -3.81
CA SER A 235 -12.92 37.24 -4.55
C SER A 235 -11.77 36.37 -5.04
N ASP A 236 -11.46 35.28 -4.32
CA ASP A 236 -10.34 34.41 -4.65
C ASP A 236 -10.66 33.54 -5.87
N ILE A 237 -11.89 33.00 -5.96
CA ILE A 237 -12.28 32.13 -7.07
C ILE A 237 -12.39 32.93 -8.38
N GLU A 238 -12.99 34.13 -8.34
CA GLU A 238 -13.11 35.00 -9.52
C GLU A 238 -11.74 35.37 -10.09
N MET A 239 -10.80 35.72 -9.22
CA MET A 239 -9.44 36.06 -9.63
C MET A 239 -8.71 34.86 -10.27
N ILE A 240 -8.91 33.65 -9.75
CA ILE A 240 -8.30 32.44 -10.32
C ILE A 240 -8.80 32.18 -11.73
N ILE A 241 -10.11 32.25 -11.96
CA ILE A 241 -10.71 31.95 -13.26
C ILE A 241 -10.26 32.99 -14.29
N ASN A 242 -10.38 34.28 -13.96
CA ASN A 242 -9.99 35.37 -14.84
C ASN A 242 -8.48 35.31 -15.19
N LYS A 243 -7.60 35.09 -14.21
CA LYS A 243 -6.15 34.96 -14.44
C LYS A 243 -5.80 33.69 -15.21
N SER A 244 -6.47 32.56 -14.94
CA SER A 244 -6.22 31.30 -15.65
C SER A 244 -6.60 31.39 -17.13
N GLU A 245 -7.73 32.02 -17.45
CA GLU A 245 -8.17 32.23 -18.83
C GLU A 245 -7.28 33.23 -19.56
N ALA A 246 -6.90 34.33 -18.92
CA ALA A 246 -5.98 35.32 -19.49
C ALA A 246 -4.62 34.69 -19.84
N VAL A 247 -4.05 33.86 -18.96
CA VAL A 247 -2.81 33.11 -19.23
C VAL A 247 -3.00 32.11 -20.38
N LYS A 248 -4.10 31.35 -20.39
CA LYS A 248 -4.37 30.40 -21.49
C LYS A 248 -4.51 31.09 -22.83
N LYS A 249 -5.19 32.25 -22.87
CA LYS A 249 -5.37 33.06 -24.08
C LYS A 249 -4.03 33.63 -24.56
N ALA A 250 -3.24 34.21 -23.67
CA ALA A 250 -1.91 34.73 -23.99
C ALA A 250 -0.94 33.64 -24.51
N LYS A 251 -1.04 32.40 -23.99
CA LYS A 251 -0.27 31.25 -24.49
C LYS A 251 -0.76 30.72 -25.84
N LYS A 252 -2.04 30.93 -26.18
CA LYS A 252 -2.67 30.44 -27.41
C LYS A 252 -2.54 31.43 -28.57
N ASP A 253 -2.57 32.72 -28.26
CA ASP A 253 -2.45 33.83 -29.21
C ASP A 253 -0.97 34.19 -29.49
N GLY A 254 -0.03 33.74 -28.66
CA GLY A 254 1.41 33.95 -28.82
C GLY A 254 2.09 32.90 -29.72
N THR A 255 2.01 33.07 -31.04
CA THR A 255 2.75 32.26 -32.03
C THR A 255 4.17 32.77 -32.35
N GLY A 256 4.72 33.69 -31.55
CA GLY A 256 6.08 34.23 -31.71
C GLY A 256 6.76 34.46 -30.36
N ASP A 257 8.10 34.45 -30.36
CA ASP A 257 8.97 34.50 -29.17
C ASP A 257 8.54 35.60 -28.17
N LEU A 258 7.80 35.18 -27.14
CA LEU A 258 7.40 36.03 -26.03
C LEU A 258 8.65 36.68 -25.41
N THR A 259 8.58 38.00 -25.15
CA THR A 259 9.70 38.72 -24.56
C THR A 259 10.00 38.17 -23.15
N PRO A 260 11.25 38.31 -22.65
CA PRO A 260 11.58 37.88 -21.28
C PRO A 260 10.69 38.50 -20.20
N LYS A 261 10.18 39.72 -20.45
CA LYS A 261 9.25 40.42 -19.55
C LYS A 261 7.85 39.80 -19.56
N GLU A 262 7.28 39.54 -20.74
CA GLU A 262 5.98 38.87 -20.88
C GLU A 262 6.02 37.42 -20.35
N LYS A 263 7.12 36.70 -20.57
CA LYS A 263 7.34 35.36 -19.98
C LYS A 263 7.38 35.41 -18.45
N LYS A 264 7.95 36.47 -17.87
CA LYS A 264 8.00 36.68 -16.42
C LYS A 264 6.62 37.03 -15.84
N GLU A 265 5.88 37.94 -16.49
CA GLU A 265 4.52 38.33 -16.08
C GLU A 265 3.55 37.14 -16.17
N LEU A 266 3.63 36.33 -17.24
CA LEU A 266 2.84 35.09 -17.38
C LEU A 266 3.19 34.08 -16.30
N SER A 267 4.47 33.92 -15.95
CA SER A 267 4.93 33.02 -14.89
C SER A 267 4.47 33.48 -13.49
N GLU A 268 4.50 34.78 -13.22
CA GLU A 268 4.01 35.36 -11.98
C GLU A 268 2.49 35.20 -11.84
N ALA A 269 1.73 35.51 -12.89
CA ALA A 269 0.29 35.28 -12.93
C ALA A 269 -0.07 33.78 -12.77
N GLU A 270 0.73 32.88 -13.37
CA GLU A 270 0.57 31.43 -13.18
C GLU A 270 0.80 30.97 -11.75
N LYS A 271 1.85 31.48 -11.10
CA LYS A 271 2.13 31.18 -9.70
C LYS A 271 1.02 31.69 -8.79
N GLU A 272 0.49 32.87 -9.10
CA GLU A 272 -0.54 33.51 -8.29
C GLU A 272 -1.86 32.72 -8.30
N TYR A 273 -2.42 32.39 -9.47
CA TYR A 273 -3.67 31.61 -9.49
C TYR A 273 -3.48 30.18 -8.99
N LYS A 274 -2.30 29.57 -9.18
CA LYS A 274 -1.98 28.25 -8.60
C LYS A 274 -1.92 28.31 -7.07
N SER A 275 -1.33 29.37 -6.51
CA SER A 275 -1.29 29.62 -5.06
C SER A 275 -2.70 29.76 -4.49
N MET A 276 -3.55 30.56 -5.13
CA MET A 276 -4.93 30.76 -4.70
C MET A 276 -5.77 29.47 -4.83
N ARG A 277 -5.61 28.71 -5.91
CA ARG A 277 -6.24 27.38 -6.06
C ARG A 277 -5.83 26.45 -4.92
N LYS A 278 -4.55 26.45 -4.54
CA LYS A 278 -4.05 25.67 -3.41
C LYS A 278 -4.72 26.09 -2.10
N GLN A 279 -4.95 27.39 -1.87
CA GLN A 279 -5.66 27.86 -0.69
C GLN A 279 -7.12 27.36 -0.64
N ILE A 280 -7.84 27.39 -1.77
CA ILE A 280 -9.20 26.83 -1.85
C ILE A 280 -9.19 25.34 -1.56
N GLN A 281 -8.23 24.62 -2.16
CA GLN A 281 -8.04 23.20 -1.95
C GLN A 281 -7.76 22.88 -0.48
N GLU A 282 -6.86 23.61 0.18
CA GLU A 282 -6.57 23.47 1.62
C GLU A 282 -7.81 23.73 2.49
N LYS A 283 -8.64 24.72 2.13
CA LYS A 283 -9.90 24.99 2.83
C LYS A 283 -10.90 23.82 2.64
N LEU A 284 -11.04 23.26 1.44
CA LEU A 284 -11.92 22.12 1.16
C LEU A 284 -11.42 20.82 1.82
N ILE A 285 -10.11 20.63 1.89
CA ILE A 285 -9.49 19.54 2.65
C ILE A 285 -9.82 19.66 4.14
N LYS A 286 -9.74 20.86 4.73
CA LYS A 286 -10.13 21.08 6.14
C LYS A 286 -11.61 20.75 6.42
N PHE A 287 -12.46 20.81 5.41
CA PHE A 287 -13.82 20.27 5.52
C PHE A 287 -13.79 18.74 5.48
N ALA A 288 -13.09 18.14 4.52
CA ALA A 288 -12.98 16.68 4.39
C ALA A 288 -12.40 16.01 5.65
N THR A 289 -11.50 16.66 6.39
CA THR A 289 -10.98 16.15 7.67
C THR A 289 -12.01 16.08 8.80
N ARG A 290 -13.18 16.72 8.65
CA ARG A 290 -14.31 16.59 9.59
C ARG A 290 -15.14 15.33 9.34
N ILE A 291 -15.02 14.72 8.16
CA ILE A 291 -15.75 13.49 7.82
C ILE A 291 -15.35 12.31 8.71
N PRO A 292 -14.05 12.03 8.98
CA PRO A 292 -13.65 11.03 9.96
C PRO A 292 -14.25 11.23 11.35
N ILE A 293 -14.37 12.49 11.79
CA ILE A 293 -14.98 12.82 13.09
C ILE A 293 -16.45 12.43 13.08
N PHE A 294 -17.18 12.78 12.02
CA PHE A 294 -18.57 12.35 11.83
C PHE A 294 -18.69 10.82 11.80
N MET A 295 -17.79 10.14 11.08
CA MET A 295 -17.76 8.68 11.01
C MET A 295 -17.56 8.03 12.38
N TYR A 296 -16.66 8.55 13.22
CA TYR A 296 -16.48 8.04 14.58
C TYR A 296 -17.70 8.22 15.48
N LEU A 297 -18.54 9.23 15.21
CA LEU A 297 -19.69 9.56 16.05
C LEU A 297 -20.98 8.85 15.62
N THR A 298 -21.06 8.41 14.37
CA THR A 298 -22.21 7.65 13.86
C THR A 298 -22.04 6.16 14.14
N ASP A 299 -23.13 5.41 14.30
CA ASP A 299 -23.12 3.95 14.46
C ASP A 299 -23.39 3.20 13.13
N TYR A 300 -23.82 3.90 12.08
CA TYR A 300 -24.22 3.28 10.80
C TYR A 300 -23.01 3.00 9.90
N ARG A 301 -22.49 1.77 9.94
CA ARG A 301 -21.31 1.34 9.15
C ARG A 301 -21.69 0.65 7.85
N GLU A 302 -22.92 0.17 7.74
CA GLU A 302 -23.45 -0.63 6.65
C GLU A 302 -23.99 0.17 5.47
N ARG A 303 -24.18 1.48 5.65
CA ARG A 303 -24.75 2.37 4.63
C ARG A 303 -23.72 3.33 4.04
N ALA A 304 -23.96 3.75 2.80
CA ALA A 304 -23.16 4.77 2.16
C ALA A 304 -23.21 6.05 2.99
N LEU A 305 -22.08 6.71 3.15
CA LEU A 305 -21.97 7.87 4.02
C LEU A 305 -22.88 9.01 3.56
N GLN A 306 -23.08 9.18 2.25
CA GLN A 306 -24.08 10.12 1.73
C GLN A 306 -25.48 9.83 2.27
N ASP A 307 -25.95 8.57 2.29
CA ASP A 307 -27.26 8.23 2.83
C ASP A 307 -27.34 8.44 4.34
N VAL A 308 -26.27 8.16 5.07
CA VAL A 308 -26.20 8.43 6.51
C VAL A 308 -26.31 9.94 6.76
N ILE A 309 -25.61 10.76 5.98
CA ILE A 309 -25.65 12.22 6.08
C ILE A 309 -27.04 12.77 5.73
N THR A 310 -27.66 12.31 4.65
CA THR A 310 -28.89 12.89 4.14
C THR A 310 -30.15 12.38 4.84
N GLN A 311 -30.17 11.11 5.25
CA GLN A 311 -31.40 10.45 5.72
C GLN A 311 -31.41 10.11 7.21
N LEU A 312 -30.26 9.79 7.81
CA LEU A 312 -30.19 9.24 9.16
C LEU A 312 -29.71 10.26 10.20
N GLU A 313 -28.59 10.92 9.93
CA GLU A 313 -27.85 11.72 10.91
C GLU A 313 -27.50 13.12 10.40
N SER A 314 -28.42 13.72 9.64
CA SER A 314 -28.31 15.10 9.13
C SER A 314 -28.03 16.13 10.23
N GLY A 315 -28.64 15.97 11.40
CA GLY A 315 -28.42 16.84 12.56
C GLY A 315 -27.01 16.73 13.14
N LEU A 316 -26.45 15.52 13.21
CA LEU A 316 -25.07 15.30 13.66
C LEU A 316 -24.08 15.85 12.63
N PHE A 317 -24.33 15.57 11.35
CA PHE A 317 -23.49 16.08 10.27
C PHE A 317 -23.40 17.61 10.31
N LYS A 318 -24.54 18.30 10.44
CA LYS A 318 -24.57 19.77 10.57
C LYS A 318 -23.79 20.28 11.78
N LYS A 319 -23.84 19.58 12.93
CA LYS A 319 -23.06 19.96 14.11
C LYS A 319 -21.55 19.81 13.88
N VAL A 320 -21.14 18.77 13.16
CA VAL A 320 -19.71 18.48 12.90
C VAL A 320 -19.17 19.39 11.80
N THR A 321 -19.89 19.54 10.70
CA THR A 321 -19.40 20.18 9.46
C THR A 321 -19.89 21.62 9.27
N GLY A 322 -21.01 21.99 9.88
CA GLY A 322 -21.67 23.28 9.69
C GLY A 322 -22.60 23.34 8.48
N LEU A 323 -22.64 22.31 7.64
CA LEU A 323 -23.51 22.26 6.44
C LEU A 323 -24.83 21.55 6.72
N ASP A 324 -25.91 22.07 6.15
CA ASP A 324 -27.16 21.31 6.08
C ASP A 324 -27.15 20.32 4.89
N VAL A 325 -28.18 19.47 4.82
CA VAL A 325 -28.30 18.44 3.78
C VAL A 325 -28.34 19.06 2.39
N LYS A 326 -29.06 20.17 2.22
CA LYS A 326 -29.21 20.83 0.91
C LYS A 326 -27.88 21.38 0.43
N ASP A 327 -27.15 22.05 1.32
CA ASP A 327 -25.82 22.56 1.05
C ASP A 327 -24.85 21.44 0.65
N PHE A 328 -24.88 20.33 1.38
CA PHE A 328 -24.03 19.17 1.12
C PHE A 328 -24.32 18.52 -0.24
N GLU A 329 -25.59 18.22 -0.52
CA GLU A 329 -26.02 17.65 -1.79
C GLU A 329 -25.65 18.54 -2.97
N LEU A 330 -25.77 19.86 -2.79
CA LEU A 330 -25.38 20.83 -3.81
C LEU A 330 -23.87 20.74 -4.11
N LEU A 331 -23.00 20.70 -3.09
CA LEU A 331 -21.55 20.55 -3.30
C LEU A 331 -21.17 19.21 -3.96
N VAL A 332 -21.86 18.12 -3.59
CA VAL A 332 -21.68 16.81 -4.24
C VAL A 332 -22.11 16.87 -5.71
N SER A 333 -23.25 17.50 -6.02
CA SER A 333 -23.78 17.63 -7.38
C SER A 333 -22.86 18.45 -8.30
N LEU A 334 -22.12 19.40 -7.73
CA LEU A 334 -21.11 20.20 -8.44
C LEU A 334 -19.77 19.48 -8.58
N ASN A 335 -19.69 18.21 -8.15
CA ASN A 335 -18.52 17.35 -8.21
C ASN A 335 -17.33 17.91 -7.40
N VAL A 336 -17.59 18.60 -6.29
CA VAL A 336 -16.53 19.14 -5.40
C VAL A 336 -15.74 18.02 -4.73
N PHE A 337 -16.36 16.87 -4.45
CA PHE A 337 -15.73 15.71 -3.84
C PHE A 337 -15.48 14.60 -4.87
N ASN A 338 -14.29 14.00 -4.84
CA ASN A 338 -13.99 12.86 -5.68
C ASN A 338 -14.54 11.58 -5.05
N GLY A 339 -15.75 11.16 -5.44
CA GLY A 339 -16.44 10.01 -4.85
C GLY A 339 -15.62 8.72 -4.83
N SER A 340 -14.84 8.43 -5.88
CA SER A 340 -13.98 7.24 -5.93
C SER A 340 -12.87 7.27 -4.88
N LEU A 341 -12.20 8.41 -4.72
CA LEU A 341 -11.14 8.55 -3.73
C LEU A 341 -11.71 8.66 -2.31
N MET A 342 -12.90 9.23 -2.17
CA MET A 342 -13.64 9.25 -0.90
C MET A 342 -14.05 7.84 -0.47
N ASN A 343 -14.54 6.99 -1.38
CA ASN A 343 -14.80 5.57 -1.12
C ASN A 343 -13.53 4.87 -0.61
N ASP A 344 -12.40 5.03 -1.31
CA ASP A 344 -11.13 4.43 -0.92
C ASP A 344 -10.68 4.88 0.49
N ALA A 345 -10.78 6.18 0.78
CA ALA A 345 -10.44 6.73 2.08
C ALA A 345 -11.33 6.18 3.21
N ILE A 346 -12.64 6.05 2.96
CA ILE A 346 -13.63 5.55 3.91
C ILE A 346 -13.42 4.06 4.18
N PHE A 347 -13.22 3.25 3.15
CA PHE A 347 -12.98 1.81 3.32
C PHE A 347 -11.72 1.55 4.14
N LYS A 348 -10.64 2.30 3.89
CA LYS A 348 -9.40 2.22 4.66
C LYS A 348 -9.58 2.69 6.10
N PHE A 349 -10.36 3.73 6.33
CA PHE A 349 -10.70 4.20 7.67
C PHE A 349 -11.44 3.10 8.46
N LYS A 350 -12.48 2.49 7.86
CA LYS A 350 -13.25 1.42 8.50
C LYS A 350 -12.41 0.18 8.77
N ARG A 351 -11.48 -0.16 7.87
CA ARG A 351 -10.52 -1.25 8.10
C ARG A 351 -9.62 -1.00 9.32
N TYR A 352 -9.16 0.24 9.51
CA TYR A 352 -8.37 0.62 10.68
C TYR A 352 -9.20 0.57 11.97
N GLU A 353 -10.43 1.06 11.90
CA GLU A 353 -11.39 1.02 13.01
C GLU A 353 -11.68 -0.43 13.44
N ASP A 354 -11.97 -1.32 12.49
CA ASP A 354 -12.19 -2.75 12.72
C ASP A 354 -10.98 -3.40 13.41
N SER A 355 -9.75 -3.11 12.95
CA SER A 355 -8.52 -3.61 13.60
C SER A 355 -8.39 -3.11 15.04
N SER A 356 -8.72 -1.84 15.29
CA SER A 356 -8.62 -1.22 16.62
C SER A 356 -9.64 -1.80 17.60
N LEU A 357 -10.86 -2.10 17.13
CA LEU A 357 -11.93 -2.69 17.93
C LEU A 357 -11.76 -4.21 18.13
N SER A 358 -11.14 -4.92 17.17
CA SER A 358 -10.84 -6.35 17.30
C SER A 358 -9.89 -6.66 18.46
N TYR A 359 -8.98 -5.73 18.79
CA TYR A 359 -8.05 -5.86 19.92
C TYR A 359 -8.77 -5.92 21.28
N THR A 360 -9.97 -5.35 21.38
CA THR A 360 -10.78 -5.39 22.61
C THR A 360 -11.76 -6.57 22.64
N GLY A 361 -11.76 -7.42 21.61
CA GLY A 361 -12.64 -8.59 21.48
C GLY A 361 -14.10 -8.24 21.13
N ILE A 362 -14.38 -7.00 20.74
CA ILE A 362 -15.73 -6.52 20.41
C ILE A 362 -15.80 -6.23 18.91
N ASN A 363 -16.47 -7.10 18.15
CA ASN A 363 -16.80 -6.83 16.76
C ASN A 363 -18.29 -6.48 16.63
N LYS A 364 -18.64 -5.20 16.85
CA LYS A 364 -20.04 -4.72 16.82
C LYS A 364 -20.68 -4.81 15.43
N HIS A 365 -19.88 -4.89 14.38
CA HIS A 365 -20.31 -4.81 12.97
C HIS A 365 -20.03 -6.11 12.19
N GLU A 366 -19.88 -7.23 12.89
CA GLU A 366 -19.57 -8.51 12.27
C GLU A 366 -20.67 -8.95 11.29
N GLY A 367 -20.30 -9.29 10.06
CA GLY A 367 -21.24 -9.73 9.03
C GLY A 367 -22.07 -8.62 8.37
N GLU A 368 -21.95 -7.37 8.82
CA GLU A 368 -22.60 -6.23 8.16
C GLU A 368 -21.89 -5.87 6.85
N ASP A 369 -22.67 -5.38 5.88
CA ASP A 369 -22.13 -4.75 4.67
C ASP A 369 -21.28 -3.53 5.06
N VAL A 370 -20.42 -3.06 4.15
CA VAL A 370 -19.54 -1.93 4.42
C VAL A 370 -19.86 -0.78 3.49
N GLY A 371 -20.33 0.32 4.08
CA GLY A 371 -20.59 1.56 3.36
C GLY A 371 -19.32 2.35 3.05
N GLY A 372 -19.22 2.84 1.82
CA GLY A 372 -18.26 3.83 1.36
C GLY A 372 -18.82 5.25 1.43
N TRP A 373 -18.35 6.12 0.54
CA TRP A 373 -18.88 7.47 0.33
C TRP A 373 -20.30 7.44 -0.25
N ASP A 374 -20.43 6.85 -1.44
CA ASP A 374 -21.67 6.75 -2.24
C ASP A 374 -21.95 5.31 -2.68
N THR A 375 -21.17 4.36 -2.17
CA THR A 375 -21.31 2.93 -2.49
C THR A 375 -21.48 2.12 -1.22
N VAL A 376 -22.08 0.94 -1.35
CA VAL A 376 -22.07 -0.11 -0.32
C VAL A 376 -21.56 -1.37 -0.97
N ILE A 377 -20.69 -2.09 -0.28
CA ILE A 377 -20.13 -3.35 -0.74
C ILE A 377 -20.33 -4.43 0.31
N LYS A 378 -20.43 -5.69 -0.13
CA LYS A 378 -20.58 -6.81 0.79
C LYS A 378 -19.34 -6.97 1.65
N ARG A 379 -19.47 -7.45 2.90
CA ARG A 379 -18.32 -7.70 3.78
C ARG A 379 -17.22 -8.53 3.12
N ARG A 380 -17.62 -9.59 2.40
CA ARG A 380 -16.70 -10.43 1.62
C ARG A 380 -16.02 -9.68 0.48
N GLU A 381 -16.72 -8.77 -0.19
CA GLU A 381 -16.13 -7.92 -1.23
C GLU A 381 -15.20 -6.86 -0.63
N PHE A 382 -15.52 -6.32 0.54
CA PHE A 382 -14.66 -5.42 1.29
C PHE A 382 -13.36 -6.11 1.71
N GLU A 383 -13.45 -7.29 2.32
CA GLU A 383 -12.29 -8.15 2.59
C GLU A 383 -11.53 -8.47 1.30
N ALA A 384 -12.26 -8.78 0.22
CA ALA A 384 -11.67 -9.06 -1.07
C ALA A 384 -11.14 -7.82 -1.81
N LEU A 385 -11.48 -6.58 -1.46
CA LEU A 385 -10.89 -5.39 -2.07
C LEU A 385 -9.46 -5.20 -1.58
N PHE A 386 -9.21 -5.56 -0.33
CA PHE A 386 -7.87 -5.60 0.24
C PHE A 386 -7.11 -6.86 -0.18
N TYR A 387 -7.82 -7.96 -0.52
CA TYR A 387 -7.24 -9.17 -1.10
C TYR A 387 -6.94 -9.05 -2.63
N ASN A 388 -7.85 -8.48 -3.44
CA ASN A 388 -7.74 -8.39 -4.90
C ASN A 388 -6.77 -7.30 -5.38
N GLN A 389 -6.39 -6.36 -4.51
CA GLN A 389 -5.20 -5.55 -4.71
C GLN A 389 -3.93 -6.41 -4.78
N GLN A 390 -3.90 -7.59 -4.17
CA GLN A 390 -2.81 -8.57 -4.32
C GLN A 390 -2.87 -9.26 -5.70
N VAL A 391 -4.04 -9.73 -6.14
CA VAL A 391 -4.20 -10.52 -7.39
C VAL A 391 -3.98 -9.69 -8.67
N THR A 392 -4.49 -8.46 -8.71
CA THR A 392 -4.25 -7.56 -9.86
C THR A 392 -2.78 -7.14 -9.98
N MET A 393 -2.04 -7.14 -8.88
CA MET A 393 -0.60 -6.88 -8.84
C MET A 393 0.24 -8.14 -9.10
N GLU A 394 -0.27 -9.34 -8.82
CA GLU A 394 0.30 -10.62 -9.27
C GLU A 394 0.19 -10.81 -10.78
N ALA A 395 -0.97 -10.56 -11.37
CA ALA A 395 -1.18 -10.69 -12.82
C ALA A 395 -0.28 -9.73 -13.63
N ALA A 396 -0.03 -8.51 -13.11
CA ALA A 396 0.90 -7.56 -13.71
C ALA A 396 2.38 -8.01 -13.63
N ALA A 397 2.75 -8.78 -12.60
CA ALA A 397 4.11 -9.31 -12.45
C ALA A 397 4.35 -10.61 -13.22
N VAL A 398 3.34 -11.47 -13.39
CA VAL A 398 3.44 -12.68 -14.22
C VAL A 398 3.59 -12.32 -15.70
N ALA A 399 2.93 -11.24 -16.15
CA ALA A 399 3.11 -10.70 -17.50
C ALA A 399 4.53 -10.13 -17.73
N ALA A 400 5.18 -9.59 -16.70
CA ALA A 400 6.55 -9.11 -16.76
C ALA A 400 7.59 -10.27 -16.70
N ALA A 401 7.23 -11.40 -16.10
CA ALA A 401 8.13 -12.55 -15.91
C ALA A 401 8.24 -13.51 -17.11
N THR A 402 7.31 -13.44 -18.08
CA THR A 402 7.22 -14.41 -19.19
C THR A 402 7.87 -13.94 -20.51
N GLY A 403 8.78 -12.95 -20.42
CA GLY A 403 9.43 -12.29 -21.56
C GLY A 403 9.87 -13.23 -22.69
N SER A 404 9.22 -13.09 -23.85
CA SER A 404 9.62 -13.71 -25.11
C SER A 404 10.01 -12.64 -26.13
N VAL A 405 11.29 -12.26 -26.18
CA VAL A 405 11.89 -11.63 -27.39
C VAL A 405 13.39 -12.00 -27.47
N GLN A 406 13.79 -12.53 -28.63
CA GLN A 406 15.18 -12.85 -29.04
C GLN A 406 16.00 -11.57 -29.33
N GLY A 407 17.35 -11.69 -29.26
CA GLY A 407 18.38 -10.63 -29.35
C GLY A 407 18.43 -9.81 -30.67
N ILE A 408 19.43 -8.95 -30.94
CA ILE A 408 20.87 -8.93 -30.59
C ILE A 408 21.43 -7.48 -30.71
N ALA A 409 22.41 -7.17 -29.84
CA ALA A 409 23.57 -6.24 -29.85
C ALA A 409 23.69 -4.98 -30.77
N GLY A 410 24.30 -3.93 -30.18
CA GLY A 410 25.07 -2.87 -30.85
C GLY A 410 25.26 -1.60 -30.01
N ILE A 411 26.50 -1.24 -29.68
CA ILE A 411 26.90 -0.09 -28.82
C ILE A 411 26.98 1.24 -29.62
N SER A 412 26.78 2.35 -28.88
CA SER A 412 27.11 3.78 -29.12
C SER A 412 26.07 4.66 -29.85
N ASP A 413 25.41 5.58 -29.13
CA ASP A 413 25.75 7.02 -29.01
C ASP A 413 24.71 7.72 -28.10
N ARG A 414 25.08 8.85 -27.47
CA ARG A 414 24.21 9.61 -26.53
C ARG A 414 23.07 10.33 -27.27
N GLY A 415 21.84 9.89 -27.05
CA GLY A 415 20.60 10.59 -27.42
C GLY A 415 19.40 9.93 -26.74
N VAL A 416 18.40 10.71 -26.31
CA VAL A 416 17.20 10.25 -25.58
C VAL A 416 16.62 8.99 -26.23
N ALA A 417 16.57 7.88 -25.50
CA ALA A 417 16.13 6.59 -26.03
C ALA A 417 14.66 6.66 -26.48
N PRO A 418 14.30 6.15 -27.67
CA PRO A 418 12.91 5.99 -28.06
C PRO A 418 12.22 4.98 -27.12
N GLU A 419 11.00 5.30 -26.69
CA GLU A 419 10.21 4.41 -25.82
C GLU A 419 10.06 3.04 -26.46
N THR A 420 10.27 1.98 -25.66
CA THR A 420 10.04 0.61 -26.13
C THR A 420 8.55 0.38 -26.42
N PRO A 421 8.19 -0.51 -27.38
CA PRO A 421 6.78 -0.82 -27.69
C PRO A 421 5.94 -1.21 -26.46
N GLU A 422 6.56 -1.86 -25.48
CA GLU A 422 5.90 -2.25 -24.22
C GLU A 422 5.63 -1.05 -23.30
N GLN A 423 6.54 -0.08 -23.24
CA GLN A 423 6.35 1.17 -22.51
C GLN A 423 5.26 2.03 -23.16
N SER A 424 5.26 2.17 -24.48
CA SER A 424 4.23 2.94 -25.19
C SER A 424 2.85 2.29 -25.08
N LYS A 425 2.76 0.95 -25.03
CA LYS A 425 1.51 0.22 -24.71
C LYS A 425 1.04 0.50 -23.29
N ALA A 426 1.94 0.46 -22.30
CA ALA A 426 1.61 0.71 -20.90
C ALA A 426 1.12 2.17 -20.67
N THR A 427 1.78 3.14 -21.29
CA THR A 427 1.38 4.56 -21.26
C THR A 427 0.01 4.76 -21.89
N TYR A 428 -0.23 4.20 -23.09
CA TYR A 428 -1.53 4.26 -23.75
C TYR A 428 -2.66 3.67 -22.89
N LEU A 429 -2.45 2.52 -22.26
CA LEU A 429 -3.43 1.92 -21.36
C LEU A 429 -3.71 2.82 -20.16
N LYS A 430 -2.67 3.37 -19.53
CA LYS A 430 -2.83 4.26 -18.37
C LYS A 430 -3.65 5.51 -18.71
N GLU A 431 -3.47 6.06 -19.89
CA GLU A 431 -4.13 7.30 -20.32
C GLU A 431 -5.55 7.07 -20.85
N HIS A 432 -5.78 5.97 -21.57
CA HIS A 432 -7.01 5.76 -22.33
C HIS A 432 -7.93 4.66 -21.80
N PHE A 433 -7.49 3.82 -20.85
CA PHE A 433 -8.32 2.71 -20.34
C PHE A 433 -9.63 3.18 -19.73
N VAL A 434 -9.62 4.28 -18.95
CA VAL A 434 -10.85 4.86 -18.37
C VAL A 434 -11.80 5.31 -19.47
N TYR A 435 -11.30 5.98 -20.51
CA TYR A 435 -12.12 6.43 -21.63
C TYR A 435 -12.74 5.25 -22.39
N ILE A 436 -11.94 4.22 -22.70
CA ILE A 436 -12.39 3.02 -23.41
C ILE A 436 -13.44 2.28 -22.59
N ARG A 437 -13.21 2.11 -21.28
CA ARG A 437 -14.16 1.49 -20.35
C ARG A 437 -15.48 2.25 -20.30
N ASP A 438 -15.44 3.56 -20.15
CA ASP A 438 -16.63 4.39 -20.02
C ASP A 438 -17.41 4.48 -21.33
N ARG A 439 -16.73 4.42 -22.48
CA ARG A 439 -17.37 4.38 -23.79
C ARG A 439 -18.09 3.05 -24.04
N ILE A 440 -17.48 1.93 -23.63
CA ILE A 440 -18.09 0.59 -23.73
C ILE A 440 -19.27 0.48 -22.75
N THR A 441 -19.01 0.61 -21.43
CA THR A 441 -19.78 1.46 -20.51
C THR A 441 -21.20 1.87 -20.94
N ARG A 442 -21.22 3.09 -21.48
CA ARG A 442 -22.41 3.80 -21.96
C ARG A 442 -23.02 3.20 -23.22
N GLY A 443 -22.22 2.48 -24.02
CA GLY A 443 -22.69 1.83 -25.23
C GLY A 443 -23.42 0.52 -24.99
N ILE A 444 -23.39 -0.03 -23.77
CA ILE A 444 -24.10 -1.27 -23.43
C ILE A 444 -25.60 -0.99 -23.37
N ALA A 445 -26.33 -1.68 -24.23
CA ALA A 445 -27.78 -1.74 -24.19
C ALA A 445 -28.21 -3.10 -23.65
N TYR A 446 -28.83 -3.10 -22.46
CA TYR A 446 -29.29 -4.30 -21.78
C TYR A 446 -30.27 -5.08 -22.67
N PRO A 447 -29.99 -6.35 -23.05
CA PRO A 447 -30.91 -7.12 -23.88
C PRO A 447 -32.28 -7.28 -23.22
N GLN A 448 -33.36 -6.91 -23.92
CA GLN A 448 -34.72 -6.92 -23.36
C GLN A 448 -35.14 -8.30 -22.84
N THR A 449 -34.72 -9.38 -23.51
CA THR A 449 -34.96 -10.75 -23.06
C THR A 449 -34.24 -11.05 -21.74
N ALA A 450 -32.98 -10.64 -21.60
CA ALA A 450 -32.23 -10.80 -20.35
C ALA A 450 -32.83 -9.96 -19.22
N ARG A 451 -33.37 -8.77 -19.53
CA ARG A 451 -34.08 -7.91 -18.59
C ARG A 451 -35.37 -8.55 -18.08
N LYS A 452 -36.18 -9.12 -18.97
CA LYS A 452 -37.41 -9.85 -18.61
C LYS A 452 -37.14 -11.09 -17.77
N MET A 453 -36.01 -11.76 -18.02
CA MET A 453 -35.62 -12.99 -17.32
C MET A 453 -34.85 -12.74 -16.01
N GLY A 454 -34.62 -11.48 -15.62
CA GLY A 454 -33.92 -11.16 -14.39
C GLY A 454 -32.42 -11.52 -14.40
N TRP A 455 -31.84 -11.82 -15.57
CA TRP A 455 -30.43 -12.22 -15.67
C TRP A 455 -29.55 -11.04 -15.32
N SER A 456 -28.46 -11.27 -14.59
CA SER A 456 -27.42 -10.30 -14.25
C SER A 456 -26.10 -11.04 -14.13
N GLY A 457 -24.97 -10.34 -14.28
CA GLY A 457 -23.67 -11.01 -14.26
C GLY A 457 -22.54 -10.15 -14.82
N GLN A 458 -21.32 -10.66 -14.71
CA GLN A 458 -20.12 -9.99 -15.20
C GLN A 458 -19.51 -10.77 -16.36
N VAL A 459 -19.27 -10.11 -17.49
CA VAL A 459 -18.56 -10.67 -18.65
C VAL A 459 -17.15 -10.10 -18.67
N LYS A 460 -16.11 -10.93 -18.60
CA LYS A 460 -14.73 -10.46 -18.85
C LYS A 460 -14.40 -10.69 -20.32
N ILE A 461 -13.99 -9.62 -20.99
CA ILE A 461 -13.64 -9.65 -22.41
C ILE A 461 -12.20 -9.20 -22.63
N ALA A 462 -11.59 -9.72 -23.70
CA ALA A 462 -10.30 -9.29 -24.22
C ALA A 462 -10.44 -8.91 -25.70
N PHE A 463 -9.78 -7.84 -26.13
CA PHE A 463 -9.77 -7.41 -27.54
C PHE A 463 -8.50 -6.62 -27.87
N ILE A 464 -8.16 -6.53 -29.15
CA ILE A 464 -6.97 -5.82 -29.64
C ILE A 464 -7.39 -4.55 -30.37
N VAL A 465 -6.85 -3.40 -29.95
CA VAL A 465 -6.99 -2.12 -30.63
C VAL A 465 -5.79 -1.90 -31.56
N PHE A 466 -6.04 -1.62 -32.83
CA PHE A 466 -5.01 -1.31 -33.84
C PHE A 466 -4.68 0.18 -33.86
N GLU A 467 -3.55 0.51 -34.49
CA GLU A 467 -3.02 1.88 -34.65
C GLU A 467 -3.98 2.83 -35.38
N ASP A 468 -4.96 2.31 -36.13
CA ASP A 468 -6.02 3.08 -36.78
C ASP A 468 -7.21 3.39 -35.84
N GLY A 469 -7.25 2.76 -34.66
CA GLY A 469 -8.32 2.81 -33.66
C GLY A 469 -9.38 1.72 -33.83
N GLY A 470 -9.25 0.86 -34.84
CA GLY A 470 -10.10 -0.31 -35.07
C GLY A 470 -9.86 -1.43 -34.06
N VAL A 471 -10.77 -2.41 -34.02
CA VAL A 471 -10.74 -3.50 -33.03
C VAL A 471 -10.88 -4.86 -33.72
N ASN A 472 -9.97 -5.81 -33.41
CA ASN A 472 -10.17 -7.24 -33.71
C ASN A 472 -10.06 -8.11 -32.44
N ASP A 473 -10.25 -9.41 -32.61
CA ASP A 473 -10.05 -10.45 -31.60
C ASP A 473 -10.84 -10.22 -30.30
N VAL A 474 -12.06 -9.71 -30.44
CA VAL A 474 -12.98 -9.53 -29.31
C VAL A 474 -13.49 -10.90 -28.85
N ASN A 475 -12.94 -11.37 -27.72
CA ASN A 475 -13.21 -12.67 -27.14
C ASN A 475 -13.70 -12.54 -25.69
N VAL A 476 -14.53 -13.50 -25.27
CA VAL A 476 -14.96 -13.64 -23.87
C VAL A 476 -13.93 -14.50 -23.14
N VAL A 477 -13.28 -13.93 -22.13
CA VAL A 477 -12.31 -14.60 -21.26
C VAL A 477 -13.03 -15.30 -20.11
N GLU A 478 -14.08 -14.67 -19.59
CA GLU A 478 -14.92 -15.23 -18.53
C GLU A 478 -16.38 -14.90 -18.82
N SER A 479 -17.20 -15.95 -18.92
CA SER A 479 -18.63 -15.85 -19.22
C SER A 479 -19.40 -15.34 -18.00
N SER A 480 -20.45 -14.55 -18.24
CA SER A 480 -21.44 -14.18 -17.21
C SER A 480 -22.35 -15.33 -16.77
N GLY A 481 -22.21 -16.52 -17.36
CA GLY A 481 -23.17 -17.62 -17.22
C GLY A 481 -24.36 -17.52 -18.17
N PHE A 482 -24.50 -16.40 -18.90
CA PHE A 482 -25.58 -16.18 -19.88
C PHE A 482 -25.01 -15.77 -21.24
N GLY A 483 -25.05 -16.69 -22.22
CA GLY A 483 -24.50 -16.44 -23.56
C GLY A 483 -25.15 -15.29 -24.34
N LEU A 484 -26.31 -14.78 -23.89
CA LEU A 484 -26.91 -13.55 -24.45
C LEU A 484 -26.19 -12.28 -23.97
N LEU A 485 -25.77 -12.23 -22.71
CA LEU A 485 -25.01 -11.11 -22.15
C LEU A 485 -23.58 -11.10 -22.71
N ASP A 486 -22.98 -12.28 -22.82
CA ASP A 486 -21.65 -12.46 -23.41
C ASP A 486 -21.58 -11.96 -24.86
N ARG A 487 -22.55 -12.34 -25.70
CA ARG A 487 -22.64 -11.83 -27.08
C ARG A 487 -22.89 -10.33 -27.14
N ASN A 488 -23.76 -9.80 -26.28
CA ASN A 488 -24.04 -8.37 -26.23
C ASN A 488 -22.80 -7.55 -25.86
N ALA A 489 -21.96 -8.06 -24.95
CA ALA A 489 -20.70 -7.43 -24.60
C ALA A 489 -19.75 -7.36 -25.79
N VAL A 490 -19.56 -8.47 -26.51
CA VAL A 490 -18.71 -8.54 -27.71
C VAL A 490 -19.21 -7.61 -28.82
N GLU A 491 -20.51 -7.62 -29.11
CA GLU A 491 -21.12 -6.77 -30.13
C GLU A 491 -21.00 -5.28 -29.78
N THR A 492 -21.13 -4.93 -28.50
CA THR A 492 -21.03 -3.55 -28.04
C THR A 492 -19.62 -3.00 -28.28
N VAL A 493 -18.57 -3.78 -28.00
CA VAL A 493 -17.18 -3.36 -28.28
C VAL A 493 -16.95 -3.10 -29.76
N LYS A 494 -17.44 -3.99 -30.63
CA LYS A 494 -17.33 -3.81 -32.09
C LYS A 494 -18.11 -2.57 -32.57
N ARG A 495 -19.26 -2.27 -31.96
CA ARG A 495 -20.11 -1.13 -32.30
C ARG A 495 -19.54 0.21 -31.85
N VAL A 496 -18.89 0.27 -30.68
CA VAL A 496 -18.42 1.55 -30.12
C VAL A 496 -17.04 1.97 -30.61
N ALA A 497 -16.33 1.09 -31.32
CA ALA A 497 -15.13 1.42 -32.08
C ALA A 497 -15.42 2.51 -33.14
N PRO A 498 -14.43 3.36 -33.51
CA PRO A 498 -13.01 3.28 -33.15
C PRO A 498 -12.67 3.89 -31.79
N PHE A 499 -11.63 3.36 -31.16
CA PHE A 499 -11.03 3.83 -29.91
C PHE A 499 -9.82 4.76 -30.17
N PRO A 500 -9.28 5.45 -29.14
CA PRO A 500 -8.08 6.26 -29.30
C PRO A 500 -6.96 5.45 -29.94
N ARG A 501 -6.23 6.03 -30.89
CA ARG A 501 -5.20 5.31 -31.65
C ARG A 501 -4.00 5.03 -30.76
N PRO A 502 -3.65 3.77 -30.50
CA PRO A 502 -2.43 3.46 -29.78
C PRO A 502 -1.21 3.61 -30.71
N PRO A 503 -0.04 3.97 -30.15
CA PRO A 503 1.20 4.07 -30.93
C PRO A 503 1.69 2.70 -31.44
N VAL A 504 1.26 1.62 -30.79
CA VAL A 504 1.44 0.21 -31.20
C VAL A 504 0.19 -0.56 -30.82
N ARG A 505 -0.18 -1.62 -31.55
CA ARG A 505 -1.38 -2.44 -31.23
C ARG A 505 -1.45 -2.83 -29.74
N ALA A 506 -2.60 -2.60 -29.11
CA ALA A 506 -2.79 -2.77 -27.66
C ALA A 506 -3.90 -3.79 -27.34
N GLU A 507 -3.56 -4.84 -26.60
CA GLU A 507 -4.54 -5.76 -26.01
C GLU A 507 -5.15 -5.13 -24.75
N ILE A 508 -6.47 -5.14 -24.67
CA ILE A 508 -7.25 -4.62 -23.55
C ILE A 508 -8.06 -5.76 -22.93
N ARG A 509 -7.99 -5.88 -21.60
CA ARG A 509 -8.82 -6.80 -20.82
C ARG A 509 -9.69 -6.01 -19.86
N MET A 510 -10.99 -6.24 -19.88
CA MET A 510 -11.92 -5.52 -19.01
C MET A 510 -13.15 -6.34 -18.66
N ALA A 511 -13.74 -6.00 -17.52
CA ALA A 511 -14.98 -6.61 -17.06
C ALA A 511 -16.17 -5.67 -17.33
N ILE A 512 -17.23 -6.22 -17.90
CA ILE A 512 -18.49 -5.56 -18.15
C ILE A 512 -19.53 -6.14 -17.20
N THR A 513 -20.17 -5.30 -16.40
CA THR A 513 -21.16 -5.73 -15.41
C THR A 513 -22.57 -5.38 -15.89
N TYR A 514 -23.42 -6.39 -16.01
CA TYR A 514 -24.86 -6.23 -16.25
C TYR A 514 -25.60 -6.26 -14.91
N ARG A 515 -26.24 -5.15 -14.55
CA ARG A 515 -27.13 -5.02 -13.38
C ARG A 515 -28.50 -4.54 -13.81
N LEU A 516 -29.53 -5.06 -13.16
CA LEU A 516 -30.89 -4.55 -13.27
C LEU A 516 -31.04 -3.45 -12.23
N ASN A 517 -31.30 -2.22 -12.69
CA ASN A 517 -31.67 -1.10 -11.83
C ASN A 517 -33.06 -1.28 -11.26
#